data_AF-A0A2S7UBK2-F1
#
_entry.id   AF-A0A2S7UBK2-F1
#
_cell.length_a   1.000
_cell.length_b   1.000
_cell.length_c   1.000
_cell.angle_alpha   90.00
_cell.angle_beta   90.00
_cell.angle_gamma   90.00
#
_symmetry.space_group_name_H-M   'P 1'
#
loop_
_entity.id
_entity.type
_entity.pdbx_description
1 polymer ?
#
loop_
_entity_poly.entity_id
_entity_poly.type
_entity_poly.pdbx_seq_one_letter_code
_entity_poly.pdbx_strand_id
1 'polypeptide(L)'
;MKEKIQFEDLTALKVVIPTVIAIISCFVFGTLIIVDGAHWYYIIPAFIGIILIGIPQIKNIRQRNTIKFTNTGLTAKLLGHKTFGFQFSDIEKYQLTDAGLIIKINEMDAMTLSRKRFQKESLTQLHTLIQQKTAQL
;
A
#
# COMPACT_ATOMS: atom_id res chain seq x y z
N MET A 1 -23.25 3.26 7.49
CA MET A 1 -22.44 2.06 7.82
C MET A 1 -21.02 2.51 8.16
N LYS A 2 -20.32 1.81 9.05
CA LYS A 2 -18.90 2.10 9.37
C LYS A 2 -18.00 1.54 8.27
N GLU A 3 -17.01 2.33 7.88
CA GLU A 3 -16.04 2.00 6.85
C GLU A 3 -15.00 0.99 7.35
N LYS A 4 -14.75 -0.05 6.55
CA LYS A 4 -13.67 -1.01 6.78
C LYS A 4 -12.40 -0.49 6.13
N ILE A 5 -11.28 -0.54 6.85
CA ILE A 5 -9.95 -0.25 6.29
C ILE A 5 -9.35 -1.56 5.79
N GLN A 6 -8.88 -1.55 4.55
CA GLN A 6 -8.12 -2.67 3.99
C GLN A 6 -6.63 -2.44 4.18
N PHE A 7 -5.93 -3.47 4.63
CA PHE A 7 -4.49 -3.42 4.87
C PHE A 7 -3.76 -4.20 3.77
N GLU A 8 -2.88 -3.52 3.04
CA GLU A 8 -2.05 -4.10 1.98
C GLU A 8 -0.58 -4.04 2.40
N ASP A 9 0.00 -5.21 2.65
CA ASP A 9 1.45 -5.36 2.87
C ASP A 9 2.16 -5.35 1.51
N LEU A 10 2.93 -4.30 1.24
CA LEU A 10 3.70 -4.17 0.01
C LEU A 10 5.01 -4.97 0.03
N THR A 11 5.45 -5.42 1.20
CA THR A 11 6.64 -6.26 1.38
C THR A 11 6.34 -7.75 1.30
N ALA A 12 5.06 -8.13 1.32
CA ALA A 12 4.66 -9.52 1.21
C ALA A 12 5.12 -10.13 -0.14
N LEU A 13 5.65 -11.35 -0.11
CA LEU A 13 6.11 -12.09 -1.30
C LEU A 13 5.07 -12.14 -2.42
N LYS A 14 3.78 -12.25 -2.06
CA LYS A 14 2.65 -12.25 -3.00
C LYS A 14 2.51 -10.97 -3.83
N VAL A 15 3.13 -9.87 -3.40
CA VAL A 15 3.16 -8.58 -4.11
C VAL A 15 4.53 -8.40 -4.79
N VAL A 16 5.61 -8.75 -4.10
CA VAL A 16 6.98 -8.58 -4.62
C VAL A 16 7.26 -9.49 -5.80
N ILE A 17 6.94 -10.79 -5.72
CA ILE A 17 7.22 -11.76 -6.80
C ILE A 17 6.58 -11.35 -8.13
N PRO A 18 5.25 -11.09 -8.21
CA PRO A 18 4.64 -10.67 -9.47
C PRO A 18 5.25 -9.38 -10.02
N THR A 19 5.64 -8.45 -9.15
CA THR A 19 6.26 -7.18 -9.55
C THR A 19 7.64 -7.40 -10.16
N VAL A 20 8.47 -8.25 -9.54
CA VAL A 20 9.79 -8.62 -10.06
C VAL A 20 9.67 -9.35 -11.40
N ILE A 21 8.74 -10.31 -11.51
CA ILE A 21 8.47 -11.02 -12.77
C ILE A 21 8.06 -10.02 -13.85
N ALA A 22 7.17 -9.08 -13.55
CA ALA A 22 6.74 -8.07 -14.51
C ALA A 22 7.90 -7.19 -15.00
N ILE A 23 8.78 -6.75 -14.10
CA ILE A 23 9.98 -5.96 -14.45
C ILE A 23 10.90 -6.77 -15.37
N ILE A 24 11.17 -8.04 -15.04
CA ILE A 24 12.01 -8.92 -15.86
C ILE A 24 11.37 -9.12 -17.23
N SER A 25 10.07 -9.38 -17.30
CA SER A 25 9.35 -9.54 -18.57
C SER A 25 9.41 -8.29 -19.45
N CYS A 26 9.26 -7.09 -18.85
CA CYS A 26 9.41 -5.83 -19.57
C CYS A 26 10.85 -5.60 -20.06
N PHE A 27 11.84 -5.95 -19.25
CA PHE A 27 13.26 -5.83 -19.63
C PHE A 27 13.60 -6.77 -20.79
N VAL A 28 13.22 -8.04 -20.69
CA VAL A 28 13.41 -9.05 -21.74
C VAL A 28 12.73 -8.60 -23.05
N PHE A 29 11.50 -8.09 -22.96
CA PHE A 29 10.80 -7.53 -24.12
C PHE A 29 11.58 -6.37 -24.77
N GLY A 30 12.03 -5.41 -23.97
CA GLY A 30 12.82 -4.27 -24.45
C GLY A 30 14.12 -4.71 -25.13
N THR A 31 14.85 -5.66 -24.54
CA THR A 31 16.08 -6.18 -25.13
C THR A 31 15.84 -6.95 -26.42
N LEU A 32 14.77 -7.74 -26.51
CA LEU A 32 14.44 -8.52 -27.71
C LEU A 32 14.08 -7.60 -28.88
N ILE A 33 13.36 -6.50 -28.62
CA ILE A 33 13.07 -5.49 -29.64
C ILE A 33 14.34 -4.83 -30.19
N ILE A 34 15.31 -4.51 -29.32
CA ILE A 34 16.52 -3.80 -29.72
C ILE A 34 17.49 -4.70 -30.52
N VAL A 35 17.59 -5.98 -30.14
CA VAL A 35 18.59 -6.90 -30.72
C VAL A 35 18.11 -7.56 -32.01
N ASP A 36 16.82 -7.92 -32.10
CA ASP A 36 16.29 -8.74 -33.21
C ASP A 36 15.10 -8.08 -33.93
N GLY A 37 14.73 -6.86 -33.55
CA GLY A 37 13.56 -6.16 -34.08
C GLY A 37 12.24 -6.67 -33.49
N ALA A 38 11.12 -6.10 -33.95
CA ALA A 38 9.80 -6.46 -33.41
C ALA A 38 9.26 -7.73 -34.09
N HIS A 39 9.21 -8.83 -33.35
CA HIS A 39 8.58 -10.07 -33.79
C HIS A 39 7.31 -10.37 -33.00
N TRP A 40 6.32 -10.99 -33.66
CA TRP A 40 4.99 -11.26 -33.10
C TRP A 40 5.01 -12.05 -31.79
N TYR A 41 5.97 -12.95 -31.60
CA TYR A 41 6.08 -13.75 -30.38
C TYR A 41 6.65 -12.99 -29.18
N TYR A 42 7.27 -11.82 -29.38
CA TYR A 42 7.68 -10.92 -28.29
C TYR A 42 6.49 -10.21 -27.62
N ILE A 43 5.29 -10.33 -28.17
CA ILE A 43 4.06 -9.81 -27.56
C ILE A 43 3.72 -10.58 -26.27
N ILE A 44 4.16 -11.84 -26.13
CA ILE A 44 3.89 -12.69 -24.96
C ILE A 44 4.47 -12.09 -23.66
N PRO A 45 5.79 -11.77 -23.56
CA PRO A 45 6.33 -11.13 -22.36
C PRO A 45 5.74 -9.74 -22.08
N ALA A 46 5.36 -8.99 -23.12
CA ALA A 46 4.68 -7.70 -22.95
C ALA A 46 3.29 -7.86 -22.31
N PHE A 47 2.48 -8.81 -22.77
CA PHE A 47 1.16 -9.09 -22.18
C PHE A 47 1.25 -9.57 -20.73
N ILE A 48 2.21 -10.46 -20.43
CA ILE A 48 2.43 -10.94 -19.07
C ILE A 48 2.79 -9.77 -18.15
N GLY A 49 3.70 -8.89 -18.57
CA GLY A 49 4.07 -7.69 -17.80
C GLY A 49 2.88 -6.75 -17.55
N ILE A 50 2.10 -6.45 -18.58
CA ILE A 50 0.92 -5.56 -18.47
C ILE A 50 -0.14 -6.14 -17.54
N ILE A 51 -0.44 -7.45 -17.64
CA ILE A 51 -1.45 -8.09 -16.79
C ILE A 51 -1.02 -8.09 -15.32
N LEU A 52 0.25 -8.43 -15.06
CA LEU A 52 0.80 -8.47 -13.70
C LEU A 52 0.82 -7.09 -13.04
N ILE A 53 1.06 -6.02 -13.80
CA ILE A 53 1.02 -4.64 -13.29
C ILE A 53 -0.41 -4.11 -13.19
N GLY A 54 -1.28 -4.47 -14.14
CA GLY A 54 -2.63 -3.91 -14.26
C GLY A 54 -3.61 -4.41 -13.22
N ILE A 55 -3.60 -5.71 -12.89
CA ILE A 55 -4.56 -6.29 -11.92
C ILE A 55 -4.48 -5.62 -10.53
N PRO A 56 -3.28 -5.40 -9.94
CA PRO A 56 -3.14 -4.69 -8.67
C PRO A 56 -3.69 -3.25 -8.72
N GLN A 57 -3.53 -2.54 -9.85
CA GLN A 57 -4.02 -1.17 -9.99
C GLN A 57 -5.54 -1.09 -10.03
N ILE A 58 -6.21 -2.01 -10.74
CA ILE A 58 -7.68 -2.08 -10.80
C ILE A 58 -8.27 -2.30 -9.40
N LYS A 59 -7.66 -3.18 -8.60
CA LYS A 59 -8.07 -3.41 -7.21
C LYS A 59 -7.92 -2.16 -6.35
N ASN A 60 -6.83 -1.40 -6.52
CA ASN A 60 -6.56 -0.17 -5.76
C ASN A 60 -7.51 0.98 -6.09
N ILE A 61 -7.97 1.09 -7.35
CA ILE A 61 -8.96 2.11 -7.74
C ILE A 61 -10.33 1.82 -7.11
N ARG A 62 -10.70 0.54 -7.04
CA ARG A 62 -12.01 0.11 -6.51
C ARG A 62 -12.14 0.28 -4.99
N GLN A 63 -11.01 0.36 -4.27
CA GLN A 63 -11.02 0.48 -2.81
C GLN A 63 -10.86 1.93 -2.34
N ARG A 64 -11.81 2.36 -1.51
CA ARG A 64 -11.92 3.74 -1.03
C ARG A 64 -11.15 4.00 0.28
N ASN A 65 -10.94 2.95 1.08
CA ASN A 65 -10.27 2.97 2.38
C ASN A 65 -9.18 1.90 2.42
N THR A 66 -7.97 2.28 2.06
CA THR A 66 -6.83 1.36 1.95
C THR A 66 -5.62 1.96 2.65
N ILE A 67 -4.98 1.15 3.48
CA ILE A 67 -3.70 1.43 4.12
C ILE A 67 -2.68 0.47 3.51
N LYS A 68 -1.70 1.03 2.82
CA LYS A 68 -0.54 0.31 2.32
C LYS A 68 0.59 0.50 3.30
N PHE A 69 1.29 -0.55 3.66
CA PHE A 69 2.42 -0.45 4.56
C PHE A 69 3.61 -1.25 4.04
N THR A 70 4.79 -0.78 4.43
CA THR A 70 6.08 -1.40 4.20
C THR A 70 6.74 -1.67 5.55
N ASN A 71 8.00 -2.05 5.57
CA ASN A 71 8.74 -2.19 6.83
C ASN A 71 9.07 -0.84 7.48
N THR A 72 9.19 0.23 6.69
CA THR A 72 9.69 1.53 7.15
C THR A 72 8.60 2.60 7.22
N GLY A 73 7.51 2.45 6.46
CA GLY A 73 6.46 3.45 6.44
C GLY A 73 5.10 2.93 5.99
N LEU A 74 4.12 3.82 6.09
CA LEU A 74 2.71 3.56 5.85
C LEU A 74 2.11 4.69 5.01
N THR A 75 1.31 4.33 4.02
CA THR A 75 0.53 5.25 3.19
C THR A 75 -0.95 4.90 3.30
N ALA A 76 -1.74 5.87 3.72
CA ALA A 76 -3.17 5.74 3.95
C ALA A 76 -3.96 6.57 2.93
N LYS A 77 -4.89 5.90 2.24
CA LYS A 77 -5.94 6.51 1.42
C LYS A 77 -7.26 6.26 2.15
N LEU A 78 -7.74 7.25 2.90
CA LEU A 78 -8.92 7.13 3.74
C LEU A 78 -10.00 8.15 3.34
N LEU A 79 -11.26 7.75 3.48
CA LEU A 79 -12.42 8.55 3.13
C LEU A 79 -12.48 9.82 4.00
N GLY A 80 -12.50 10.98 3.31
CA GLY A 80 -12.59 12.30 3.94
C GLY A 80 -11.27 12.79 4.54
N HIS A 81 -10.15 12.15 4.22
CA HIS A 81 -8.80 12.69 4.43
C HIS A 81 -8.09 12.74 3.07
N LYS A 82 -7.17 13.69 2.88
CA LYS A 82 -6.23 13.62 1.75
C LYS A 82 -5.40 12.36 1.89
N THR A 83 -4.95 11.74 0.81
CA THR A 83 -3.98 10.63 0.90
C THR A 83 -2.74 11.13 1.63
N PHE A 84 -2.32 10.42 2.67
CA PHE A 84 -1.16 10.78 3.47
C PHE A 84 -0.26 9.56 3.64
N GLY A 85 1.04 9.79 3.80
CA GLY A 85 2.00 8.74 4.13
C GLY A 85 3.07 9.30 5.04
N PHE A 86 3.61 8.43 5.88
CA PHE A 86 4.63 8.76 6.88
C PHE A 86 5.52 7.55 7.13
N GLN A 87 6.74 7.79 7.62
CA GLN A 87 7.61 6.73 8.11
C GLN A 87 7.27 6.40 9.57
N PHE A 88 7.45 5.15 9.98
CA PHE A 88 7.21 4.75 11.38
C PHE A 88 8.17 5.44 12.36
N SER A 89 9.35 5.87 11.88
CA SER A 89 10.34 6.67 12.63
C SER A 89 9.83 8.06 12.98
N ASP A 90 8.90 8.59 12.20
CA ASP A 90 8.42 9.97 12.34
C ASP A 90 7.21 10.05 13.30
N ILE A 91 6.77 8.93 13.87
CA ILE A 91 5.63 8.89 14.78
C ILE A 91 6.06 9.40 16.16
N GLU A 92 5.53 10.55 16.56
CA GLU A 92 5.76 11.08 17.91
C GLU A 92 4.87 10.42 18.95
N LYS A 93 3.58 10.26 18.63
CA LYS A 93 2.57 9.71 19.54
C LYS A 93 1.51 8.96 18.77
N TYR A 94 1.10 7.80 19.29
CA TYR A 94 -0.09 7.09 18.83
C TYR A 94 -0.88 6.60 20.04
N GLN A 95 -2.19 6.81 20.04
CA GLN A 95 -3.05 6.38 21.15
C GLN A 95 -4.43 5.97 20.66
N LEU A 96 -4.87 4.78 21.07
CA LEU A 96 -6.24 4.33 20.87
C LEU A 96 -7.12 4.84 22.04
N THR A 97 -8.04 5.75 21.74
CA THR A 97 -9.00 6.31 22.70
C THR A 97 -10.42 5.86 22.37
N ASP A 98 -11.39 6.23 23.22
CA ASP A 98 -12.80 5.95 22.96
C ASP A 98 -13.37 6.73 21.77
N ALA A 99 -12.79 7.89 21.47
CA ALA A 99 -13.16 8.68 20.29
C ALA A 99 -12.63 8.07 18.98
N GLY A 100 -11.47 7.40 19.01
CA GLY A 100 -10.76 6.99 17.80
C GLY A 100 -9.30 6.61 18.04
N LEU A 101 -8.58 6.38 16.94
CA LEU A 101 -7.12 6.29 16.95
C LEU A 101 -6.55 7.69 16.65
N ILE A 102 -5.73 8.21 17.56
CA ILE A 102 -5.01 9.47 17.38
C ILE A 102 -3.58 9.13 16.99
N ILE A 103 -3.08 9.76 15.93
CA ILE A 103 -1.71 9.61 15.43
C ILE A 103 -1.13 11.01 15.26
N LYS A 104 0.00 11.26 15.93
CA LYS A 104 0.80 12.48 15.76
C LYS A 104 2.13 12.09 15.11
N ILE A 105 2.41 12.72 13.98
CA ILE A 105 3.62 12.51 13.19
C ILE A 105 4.41 13.83 13.23
N ASN A 106 5.73 13.74 13.27
CA ASN A 106 6.61 14.90 13.23
C ASN A 106 6.32 15.71 11.95
N GLU A 107 6.29 17.04 12.07
CA GLU A 107 5.97 17.96 10.97
C GLU A 107 4.58 17.79 10.32
N MET A 108 3.66 17.05 10.94
CA MET A 108 2.28 16.90 10.47
C MET A 108 1.24 17.18 11.56
N ASP A 109 0.07 17.65 11.15
CA ASP A 109 -1.06 17.82 12.06
C ASP A 109 -1.50 16.49 12.67
N ALA A 110 -1.86 16.54 13.96
CA ALA A 110 -2.38 15.37 14.66
C ALA A 110 -3.66 14.87 13.98
N MET A 111 -3.65 13.60 13.58
CA MET A 111 -4.75 12.99 12.85
C MET A 111 -5.58 12.12 13.78
N THR A 112 -6.91 12.24 13.69
CA THR A 112 -7.85 11.45 14.49
C THR A 112 -8.75 10.59 13.60
N LEU A 113 -8.57 9.28 13.65
CA LEU A 113 -9.43 8.31 12.99
C LEU A 113 -10.58 7.90 13.90
N SER A 114 -11.75 8.51 13.69
CA SER A 114 -12.91 8.33 14.57
C SER A 114 -13.56 6.93 14.51
N ARG A 115 -13.92 6.38 15.68
CA ARG A 115 -14.76 5.15 15.81
C ARG A 115 -16.18 5.30 15.26
N LYS A 116 -16.64 6.54 15.01
CA LYS A 116 -17.92 6.82 14.34
C LYS A 116 -17.85 6.49 12.84
N ARG A 117 -16.69 6.72 12.22
CA ARG A 117 -16.49 6.54 10.77
C ARG A 117 -15.93 5.17 10.45
N PHE A 118 -14.96 4.67 11.22
CA PHE A 118 -14.26 3.42 10.92
C PHE A 118 -14.66 2.28 11.86
N GLN A 119 -14.56 1.04 11.37
CA GLN A 119 -14.79 -0.16 12.16
C GLN A 119 -13.75 -0.31 13.28
N LYS A 120 -14.20 -0.81 14.44
CA LYS A 120 -13.32 -0.99 15.62
C LYS A 120 -12.15 -1.92 15.31
N GLU A 121 -12.42 -3.04 14.63
CA GLU A 121 -11.39 -4.00 14.21
C GLU A 121 -10.31 -3.36 13.34
N SER A 122 -10.69 -2.52 12.37
CA SER A 122 -9.74 -1.79 11.54
C SER A 122 -8.86 -0.83 12.34
N LEU A 123 -9.43 -0.12 13.31
CA LEU A 123 -8.65 0.80 14.17
C LEU A 123 -7.72 0.03 15.10
N THR A 124 -8.16 -1.10 15.65
CA THR A 124 -7.32 -1.98 16.46
C THR A 124 -6.19 -2.58 15.62
N GLN A 125 -6.47 -3.06 14.41
CA GLN A 125 -5.45 -3.59 13.49
C GLN A 125 -4.39 -2.53 13.15
N LEU A 126 -4.81 -1.30 12.85
CA LEU A 126 -3.88 -0.20 12.58
C LEU A 126 -3.03 0.14 13.80
N HIS A 127 -3.62 0.19 14.99
CA HIS A 127 -2.89 0.42 16.24
C HIS A 127 -1.83 -0.66 16.49
N THR A 128 -2.20 -1.93 16.39
CA THR A 128 -1.27 -3.06 16.55
C THR A 128 -0.17 -3.04 15.51
N LEU A 129 -0.49 -2.68 14.26
CA LEU A 129 0.49 -2.58 13.17
C LEU A 129 1.51 -1.47 13.45
N ILE A 130 1.06 -0.28 13.84
CA ILE A 130 1.95 0.82 14.23
C ILE A 130 2.83 0.39 15.42
N GLN A 131 2.23 -0.19 16.46
CA GLN A 131 2.97 -0.66 17.63
C GLN A 131 4.05 -1.70 17.25
N GLN A 132 3.73 -2.68 16.41
CA GLN A 132 4.68 -3.70 15.98
C GLN A 132 5.82 -3.12 15.14
N LYS A 133 5.53 -2.20 14.21
CA LYS A 133 6.55 -1.63 13.32
C LYS A 133 7.42 -0.60 14.03
N THR A 134 6.86 0.21 14.94
CA THR A 134 7.65 1.12 15.76
C THR A 134 8.51 0.38 16.79
N ALA A 135 8.08 -0.76 17.32
CA ALA A 135 8.91 -1.59 18.21
C ALA A 135 10.06 -2.34 17.49
N GLN A 136 10.04 -2.41 16.16
CA GLN A 136 11.06 -3.03 15.32
C GLN A 136 12.08 -2.03 14.75
N LEU A 137 11.86 -0.73 14.98
CA LEU A 137 12.80 0.35 14.69
C LEU A 137 13.81 0.51 15.82
#